data_AF-A0A7G9WA59-F1
#
_entry.id   AF-A0A7G9WA59-F1
#
_cell.length_a   1.000
_cell.length_b   1.000
_cell.length_c   1.000
_cell.angle_alpha   90.00
_cell.angle_beta   90.00
_cell.angle_gamma   90.00
#
_symmetry.space_group_name_H-M   'P 1'
#
loop_
_entity.id
_entity.type
_entity.pdbx_description
1 polymer ?
#
loop_
_entity_poly.entity_id
_entity_poly.type
_entity_poly.pdbx_seq_one_letter_code
_entity_poly.pdbx_strand_id
1 'polypeptide(L)'
;MSAAAAGAGAAAAAAAAAEAQRREEEERLTSYTKEDLTEGWEFKIVRSGLGFKGDKFKELCEEEAKNGWQLVEKFDETRVRFKRPISARENDKYAEIDPYRTTYSKGEAKVVLVTLGIVFFVSAVIIGIVVFFATR
;
A
#
# COMPACT_ATOMS: atom_id res chain seq x y z
N MET A 1 22.74 37.50 59.63
CA MET A 1 21.84 36.54 58.94
C MET A 1 21.69 37.00 57.50
N SER A 2 22.51 36.51 56.55
CA SER A 2 22.36 36.89 55.12
C SER A 2 23.03 35.92 54.13
N ALA A 3 24.07 35.18 54.53
CA ALA A 3 24.81 34.30 53.61
C ALA A 3 24.04 33.03 53.16
N ALA A 4 23.09 32.51 53.95
CA ALA A 4 22.37 31.27 53.64
C ALA A 4 21.28 31.44 52.56
N ALA A 5 20.73 32.65 52.39
CA ALA A 5 19.68 32.93 51.40
C ALA A 5 20.23 33.05 49.97
N ALA A 6 21.48 33.49 49.80
CA ALA A 6 22.11 33.67 48.49
C ALA A 6 22.49 32.33 47.83
N GLY A 7 22.94 31.34 48.61
CA GLY A 7 23.33 30.01 48.10
C GLY A 7 22.14 29.15 47.64
N ALA A 8 21.01 29.24 48.34
CA ALA A 8 19.79 28.50 48.00
C ALA A 8 19.12 29.04 46.72
N GLY A 9 19.13 30.36 46.52
CA GLY A 9 18.61 30.99 45.30
C GLY A 9 19.43 30.67 44.05
N ALA A 10 20.76 30.60 44.17
CA ALA A 10 21.66 30.24 43.07
C ALA A 10 21.54 28.76 42.68
N ALA A 11 21.40 27.85 43.65
CA ALA A 11 21.20 26.42 43.39
C ALA A 11 19.82 26.13 42.77
N ALA A 12 18.76 26.80 43.22
CA ALA A 12 17.43 26.67 42.65
C ALA A 12 17.35 27.26 41.22
N ALA A 13 18.03 28.38 40.96
CA ALA A 13 18.12 28.95 39.62
C ALA A 13 18.92 28.08 38.65
N ALA A 14 20.01 27.46 39.09
CA ALA A 14 20.79 26.52 38.28
C ALA A 14 20.01 25.23 37.98
N ALA A 15 19.26 24.70 38.96
CA ALA A 15 18.40 23.54 38.75
C ALA A 15 17.24 23.84 37.78
N ALA A 16 16.59 25.01 37.92
CA ALA A 16 15.53 25.44 37.02
C ALA A 16 16.04 25.71 35.59
N ALA A 17 17.24 26.28 35.44
CA ALA A 17 17.87 26.49 34.14
C ALA A 17 18.28 25.17 33.47
N ALA A 18 18.82 24.21 34.24
CA ALA A 18 19.17 22.88 33.71
C ALA A 18 17.92 22.08 33.33
N GLU A 19 16.81 22.23 34.06
CA GLU A 19 15.54 21.58 33.74
C GLU A 19 14.83 22.24 32.57
N ALA A 20 14.92 23.57 32.42
CA ALA A 20 14.47 24.29 31.24
C ALA A 20 15.28 23.89 29.99
N GLN A 21 16.60 23.80 30.09
CA GLN A 21 17.46 23.32 29.00
C GLN A 21 17.15 21.86 28.63
N ARG A 22 16.92 20.98 29.61
CA ARG A 22 16.49 19.60 29.32
C ARG A 22 15.12 19.54 28.67
N ARG A 23 14.16 20.38 29.08
CA ARG A 23 12.83 20.44 28.43
C ARG A 23 12.93 21.01 27.03
N GLU A 24 13.74 22.03 26.80
CA GLU A 24 14.02 22.58 25.47
C GLU A 24 14.74 21.56 24.57
N GLU A 25 15.67 20.77 25.12
CA GLU A 25 16.31 19.66 24.41
C GLU A 25 15.32 18.53 24.11
N GLU A 26 14.48 18.14 25.08
CA GLU A 26 13.41 17.14 24.93
C GLU A 26 12.36 17.60 23.91
N GLU A 27 11.97 18.88 23.89
CA GLU A 27 11.04 19.49 22.92
C GLU A 27 11.66 19.60 21.51
N ARG A 28 12.97 19.86 21.41
CA ARG A 28 13.70 19.88 20.13
C ARG A 28 13.91 18.48 19.54
N LEU A 29 14.13 17.47 20.40
CA LEU A 29 14.33 16.07 20.01
C LEU A 29 13.02 15.33 19.68
N THR A 30 11.86 15.89 20.04
CA THR A 30 10.55 15.24 19.86
C THR A 30 9.75 15.76 18.66
N SER A 31 10.27 16.72 17.89
CA SER A 31 9.68 17.09 16.59
C SER A 31 10.04 16.07 15.52
N TYR A 32 9.33 14.95 15.50
CA TYR A 32 9.30 14.06 14.34
C TYR A 32 8.30 14.61 13.33
N THR A 33 8.79 14.90 12.14
CA THR A 33 7.93 15.22 11.00
C THR A 33 7.40 13.90 10.40
N LYS A 34 6.25 13.91 9.71
CA LYS A 34 5.73 12.67 9.09
C LYS A 34 6.70 12.09 8.06
N GLU A 35 7.54 12.97 7.52
CA GLU A 35 8.60 12.74 6.57
C GLU A 35 9.71 11.86 7.17
N ASP A 36 10.12 12.09 8.43
CA ASP A 36 11.14 11.29 9.15
C ASP A 36 10.71 9.83 9.41
N LEU A 37 9.40 9.59 9.52
CA LEU A 37 8.83 8.25 9.79
C LEU A 37 8.71 7.36 8.54
N THR A 38 8.96 7.93 7.35
CA THR A 38 8.86 7.26 6.03
C THR A 38 10.19 7.18 5.28
N GLU A 39 11.29 7.62 5.89
CA GLU A 39 12.57 7.82 5.20
C GLU A 39 13.09 6.55 4.53
N GLY A 40 13.05 6.57 3.19
CA GLY A 40 13.64 5.57 2.33
C GLY A 40 12.70 4.46 1.86
N TRP A 41 11.46 4.37 2.34
CA TRP A 41 10.54 3.29 1.96
C TRP A 41 9.17 3.79 1.51
N GLU A 42 8.70 3.23 0.42
CA GLU A 42 7.36 3.40 -0.12
C GLU A 42 6.51 2.19 0.17
N PHE A 43 5.21 2.40 0.29
CA PHE A 43 4.23 1.34 0.49
C PHE A 43 3.10 1.45 -0.53
N LYS A 44 2.60 0.29 -0.94
CA LYS A 44 1.37 0.23 -1.73
C LYS A 44 0.51 -0.95 -1.32
N ILE A 45 -0.78 -0.85 -1.63
CA ILE A 45 -1.75 -1.93 -1.47
C ILE A 45 -2.30 -2.27 -2.85
N VAL A 46 -2.04 -3.50 -3.29
CA VAL A 46 -2.60 -4.03 -4.53
C VAL A 46 -3.90 -4.77 -4.23
N ARG A 47 -4.92 -4.49 -5.04
CA ARG A 47 -6.26 -5.05 -4.94
C ARG A 47 -6.59 -5.93 -6.14
N SER A 48 -7.32 -7.03 -5.93
CA SER A 48 -7.84 -7.88 -7.02
C SER A 48 -9.36 -7.97 -6.93
N GLY A 49 -10.05 -7.82 -8.06
CA GLY A 49 -11.52 -7.92 -8.15
C GLY A 49 -12.02 -9.38 -8.00
N LEU A 50 -11.26 -10.34 -8.52
CA LEU A 50 -11.57 -11.78 -8.45
C LEU A 50 -10.78 -12.53 -7.35
N GLY A 51 -9.96 -11.82 -6.59
CA GLY A 51 -9.06 -12.39 -5.58
C GLY A 51 -7.76 -13.00 -6.12
N PHE A 52 -6.86 -13.32 -5.21
CA PHE A 52 -5.52 -13.87 -5.41
C PHE A 52 -5.50 -15.37 -5.07
N LYS A 53 -6.22 -16.17 -5.87
CA LYS A 53 -6.34 -17.63 -5.72
C LYS A 53 -5.33 -18.37 -6.58
N GLY A 54 -4.79 -19.48 -6.05
CA GLY A 54 -3.82 -20.33 -6.74
C GLY A 54 -2.56 -19.58 -7.14
N ASP A 55 -2.12 -19.78 -8.38
CA ASP A 55 -0.87 -19.22 -8.91
C ASP A 55 -0.88 -17.69 -9.08
N LYS A 56 -2.07 -17.06 -9.11
CA LYS A 56 -2.19 -15.60 -9.30
C LYS A 56 -1.47 -14.80 -8.22
N PHE A 57 -1.43 -15.31 -6.98
CA PHE A 57 -0.70 -14.63 -5.89
C PHE A 57 0.81 -14.69 -6.13
N LYS A 58 1.31 -15.83 -6.62
CA LYS A 58 2.72 -16.01 -6.94
C LYS A 58 3.12 -15.13 -8.13
N GLU A 59 2.32 -15.12 -9.19
CA GLU A 59 2.52 -14.24 -10.35
C GLU A 59 2.55 -12.76 -9.95
N LEU A 60 1.63 -12.32 -9.07
CA LEU A 60 1.65 -10.96 -8.53
C LEU A 60 2.99 -10.69 -7.83
N CYS A 61 3.41 -11.55 -6.90
CA CYS A 61 4.66 -11.36 -6.17
C CYS A 61 5.87 -11.31 -7.10
N GLU A 62 5.91 -12.13 -8.16
CA GLU A 62 6.99 -12.11 -9.16
C GLU A 62 7.00 -10.81 -9.98
N GLU A 63 5.84 -10.32 -10.41
CA GLU A 63 5.72 -9.05 -11.13
C GLU A 63 6.15 -7.86 -10.25
N GLU A 64 5.67 -7.84 -9.02
CA GLU A 64 5.98 -6.77 -8.07
C GLU A 64 7.48 -6.79 -7.70
N ALA A 65 8.07 -7.98 -7.53
CA ALA A 65 9.49 -8.14 -7.25
C ALA A 65 10.39 -7.59 -8.38
N LYS A 66 9.99 -7.72 -9.66
CA LYS A 66 10.72 -7.12 -10.80
C LYS A 66 10.83 -5.60 -10.69
N ASN A 67 9.83 -4.96 -10.10
CA ASN A 67 9.77 -3.52 -9.87
C ASN A 67 10.33 -3.11 -8.49
N GLY A 68 11.03 -4.03 -7.80
CA GLY A 68 11.66 -3.79 -6.51
C GLY A 68 10.70 -3.83 -5.32
N TRP A 69 9.42 -4.17 -5.53
CA TRP A 69 8.44 -4.29 -4.46
C TRP A 69 8.59 -5.63 -3.73
N GLN A 70 8.65 -5.55 -2.41
CA GLN A 70 8.76 -6.68 -1.51
C GLN A 70 7.44 -6.87 -0.77
N LEU A 71 6.97 -8.11 -0.70
CA LEU A 71 5.78 -8.46 0.05
C LEU A 71 5.96 -8.10 1.53
N VAL A 72 5.00 -7.38 2.10
CA VAL A 72 4.95 -7.09 3.54
C VAL A 72 3.92 -7.97 4.21
N GLU A 73 2.69 -7.93 3.69
CA GLU A 73 1.55 -8.53 4.36
C GLU A 73 0.44 -8.83 3.35
N LYS A 74 -0.24 -9.97 3.54
CA LYS A 74 -1.48 -10.31 2.82
C LYS A 74 -2.64 -10.10 3.80
N PHE A 75 -3.45 -9.07 3.57
CA PHE A 75 -4.61 -8.78 4.44
C PHE A 75 -5.72 -9.81 4.29
N ASP A 76 -6.04 -10.14 3.05
CA ASP A 76 -7.09 -11.06 2.68
C ASP A 76 -6.84 -11.62 1.27
N GLU A 77 -7.81 -12.34 0.69
CA GLU A 77 -7.70 -12.86 -0.67
C GLU A 77 -7.70 -11.77 -1.75
N THR A 78 -8.02 -10.52 -1.43
CA THR A 78 -8.19 -9.44 -2.40
C THR A 78 -7.21 -8.29 -2.21
N ARG A 79 -6.51 -8.20 -1.08
CA ARG A 79 -5.63 -7.07 -0.73
C ARG A 79 -4.28 -7.55 -0.19
N VAL A 80 -3.22 -7.02 -0.78
CA VAL A 80 -1.83 -7.34 -0.41
C VAL A 80 -1.02 -6.04 -0.31
N ARG A 81 -0.23 -5.90 0.75
CA ARG A 81 0.68 -4.76 0.97
C ARG A 81 2.10 -5.11 0.55
N PHE A 82 2.73 -4.18 -0.16
CA PHE A 82 4.13 -4.23 -0.54
C PHE A 82 4.89 -3.02 0.00
N LYS A 83 6.21 -3.16 0.15
CA LYS A 83 7.15 -2.08 0.44
C LYS A 83 8.27 -2.05 -0.60
N ARG A 84 8.85 -0.89 -0.85
CA ARG A 84 9.96 -0.73 -1.78
C ARG A 84 10.86 0.43 -1.36
N PRO A 85 12.19 0.36 -1.51
CA PRO A 85 13.02 1.52 -1.24
C PRO A 85 12.79 2.63 -2.27
N ILE A 86 12.79 3.90 -1.85
CA ILE A 86 12.59 5.06 -2.75
C ILE A 86 13.67 5.11 -3.84
N SER A 87 14.89 4.63 -3.57
CA SER A 87 15.96 4.54 -4.56
C SER A 87 15.62 3.66 -5.78
N ALA A 88 14.68 2.71 -5.63
CA ALA A 88 14.23 1.89 -6.75
C ALA A 88 13.46 2.68 -7.82
N ARG A 89 12.98 3.90 -7.49
CA ARG A 89 12.26 4.78 -8.43
C ARG A 89 13.07 5.13 -9.68
N GLU A 90 14.40 5.18 -9.56
CA GLU A 90 15.28 5.49 -10.71
C GLU A 90 15.14 4.47 -11.85
N ASN A 91 14.73 3.24 -11.51
CA ASN A 91 14.55 2.15 -12.45
C ASN A 91 13.11 2.05 -12.99
N ASP A 92 12.17 2.87 -12.49
CA ASP A 92 10.76 2.84 -12.91
C ASP A 92 10.61 3.14 -14.41
N LYS A 93 11.53 3.91 -14.99
CA LYS A 93 11.57 4.23 -16.43
C LYS A 93 11.81 3.01 -17.34
N TYR A 94 12.32 1.91 -16.79
CA TYR A 94 12.56 0.66 -17.51
C TYR A 94 11.54 -0.43 -17.16
N ALA A 95 10.53 -0.10 -16.34
CA ALA A 95 9.54 -1.08 -15.92
C ALA A 95 8.60 -1.45 -17.07
N GLU A 96 8.40 -2.76 -17.27
CA GLU A 96 7.46 -3.30 -18.25
C GLU A 96 5.99 -3.10 -17.80
N ILE A 97 5.78 -3.03 -16.49
CA ILE A 97 4.47 -2.88 -15.85
C ILE A 97 4.54 -1.68 -14.92
N ASP A 98 3.50 -0.83 -14.94
CA ASP A 98 3.37 0.33 -14.04
C ASP A 98 3.67 -0.05 -12.58
N PRO A 99 4.78 0.45 -11.99
CA PRO A 99 5.18 0.15 -10.63
C PRO A 99 4.19 0.64 -9.57
N TYR A 100 3.33 1.61 -9.88
CA TYR A 100 2.38 2.19 -8.92
C TYR A 100 0.96 1.67 -9.08
N ARG A 101 0.74 0.66 -9.94
CA ARG A 101 -0.58 0.04 -10.08
C ARG A 101 -1.10 -0.47 -8.72
N THR A 102 -2.36 -0.18 -8.45
CA THR A 102 -3.07 -0.61 -7.23
C THR A 102 -4.13 -1.68 -7.51
N THR A 103 -4.33 -2.04 -8.77
CA THR A 103 -5.32 -3.04 -9.21
C THR A 103 -4.67 -4.14 -10.02
N TYR A 104 -5.02 -5.38 -9.71
CA TYR A 104 -4.58 -6.59 -10.41
C TYR A 104 -5.79 -7.28 -11.03
N SER A 105 -5.94 -7.16 -12.35
CA SER A 105 -7.11 -7.65 -13.11
C SER A 105 -6.78 -8.82 -14.05
N LYS A 106 -5.64 -9.49 -13.87
CA LYS A 106 -5.25 -10.62 -14.73
C LYS A 106 -6.31 -11.74 -14.70
N GLY A 107 -6.92 -11.97 -15.87
CA GLY A 107 -7.92 -13.00 -16.11
C GLY A 107 -9.39 -12.53 -16.07
N GLU A 108 -9.68 -11.28 -15.71
CA GLU A 108 -11.07 -10.76 -15.69
C GLU A 108 -11.69 -10.70 -17.09
N ALA A 109 -10.93 -10.24 -18.09
CA ALA A 109 -11.41 -10.12 -19.46
C ALA A 109 -11.81 -11.46 -20.10
N LYS A 110 -11.07 -12.54 -19.80
CA LYS A 110 -11.40 -13.88 -20.31
C LYS A 110 -12.71 -14.40 -19.73
N VAL A 111 -12.93 -14.19 -18.43
CA VAL A 111 -14.19 -14.58 -17.77
C VAL A 111 -15.35 -13.80 -18.37
N VAL A 112 -15.24 -12.47 -18.50
CA VAL A 112 -16.28 -11.63 -19.11
C VAL A 112 -16.60 -12.08 -20.53
N LEU A 113 -15.58 -12.33 -21.36
CA LEU A 113 -15.76 -12.73 -22.75
C LEU A 113 -16.43 -14.10 -22.88
N VAL A 114 -16.04 -15.08 -22.06
CA VAL A 114 -16.69 -16.40 -22.03
C VAL A 114 -18.14 -16.27 -21.56
N THR A 115 -18.41 -15.49 -20.52
CA THR A 115 -19.78 -15.26 -20.03
C THR A 115 -20.66 -14.62 -21.11
N LEU A 116 -20.17 -13.59 -21.80
CA LEU A 116 -20.91 -12.96 -22.91
C LEU A 116 -21.17 -13.95 -24.05
N GLY A 117 -20.19 -14.78 -24.40
CA GLY A 117 -20.35 -15.84 -25.41
C GLY A 117 -21.44 -16.84 -25.05
N ILE A 118 -21.47 -17.31 -23.80
CA ILE A 118 -22.51 -18.23 -23.31
C ILE A 118 -23.89 -17.57 -23.37
N VAL A 119 -24.01 -16.33 -22.88
CA VAL A 119 -25.28 -15.59 -22.90
C VAL A 119 -25.80 -15.43 -24.33
N PHE A 120 -24.92 -15.04 -25.25
CA PHE A 120 -25.29 -14.88 -26.66
C PHE A 120 -25.72 -16.20 -27.30
N PHE A 121 -24.98 -17.29 -27.04
CA PHE A 121 -25.30 -18.62 -27.55
C PHE A 121 -26.66 -19.10 -27.04
N VAL A 122 -26.91 -19.01 -25.72
CA VAL A 122 -28.20 -19.40 -25.12
C VAL A 122 -29.35 -18.57 -25.71
N SER A 123 -29.14 -17.26 -25.87
CA SER A 123 -30.13 -16.36 -26.48
C SER A 123 -30.44 -16.78 -27.92
N ALA A 124 -29.42 -17.08 -28.73
CA ALA A 124 -29.58 -17.53 -30.10
C ALA A 124 -30.31 -18.88 -30.19
N VAL A 125 -30.02 -19.83 -29.29
CA VAL A 125 -30.71 -21.12 -29.23
C VAL A 125 -32.19 -20.94 -28.88
N ILE A 126 -32.50 -20.12 -27.87
CA ILE A 126 -33.90 -19.84 -27.48
C ILE A 126 -34.66 -19.20 -28.65
N ILE A 127 -34.07 -18.20 -29.30
CA ILE A 127 -34.66 -17.54 -30.47
C ILE A 127 -34.89 -18.56 -31.60
N GLY A 128 -33.90 -19.40 -31.90
CA GLY A 128 -34.00 -20.43 -32.93
C GLY A 128 -35.12 -21.44 -32.66
N ILE A 129 -35.28 -21.87 -31.40
CA ILE A 129 -36.36 -22.75 -30.98
C ILE A 129 -37.71 -22.07 -31.19
N VAL A 130 -37.87 -20.83 -30.73
CA VAL A 130 -39.13 -20.07 -30.89
C VAL A 130 -39.50 -19.90 -32.35
N VAL A 131 -38.55 -19.51 -33.20
CA VAL A 131 -38.76 -19.36 -34.65
C VAL A 131 -39.13 -20.70 -35.30
N PHE A 132 -38.45 -21.78 -34.92
CA PHE A 132 -38.75 -23.12 -35.44
C PHE A 132 -40.18 -23.54 -35.12
N PHE A 133 -40.66 -23.34 -33.89
CA PHE A 133 -42.05 -23.65 -33.52
C PHE A 133 -43.07 -22.68 -34.13
N ALA A 134 -42.71 -21.42 -34.37
CA ALA A 134 -43.61 -20.45 -34.99
C ALA A 134 -43.79 -20.66 -36.51
N THR A 135 -42.85 -21.34 -37.17
CA THR A 135 -42.83 -21.54 -38.63
C THR A 135 -43.33 -22.92 -39.06
N ARG A 136 -43.72 -23.78 -38.10
CA ARG A 136 -44.10 -25.18 -38.30
C ARG A 136 -45.56 -25.39 -37.90
#